data_AF-A0A7W9BMD1-F1
#
_entry.id   AF-A0A7W9BMD1-F1
#
_cell.length_a   1.000
_cell.length_b   1.000
_cell.length_c   1.000
_cell.angle_alpha   90.00
_cell.angle_beta   90.00
_cell.angle_gamma   90.00
#
_symmetry.space_group_name_H-M   'P 1'
#
loop_
_entity.id
_entity.type
_entity.pdbx_description
1 polymer ?
#
loop_
_entity_poly.entity_id
_entity_poly.type
_entity_poly.pdbx_seq_one_letter_code
_entity_poly.pdbx_strand_id
1 'polypeptide(L)'
;MLLNNAYDVSLAYGGNAVSLRPSLRAATNLERLHNGFSGLLQRVQAFDLSTIRAIILCAATDKQEAKAFLAGMENAPLATIREVTTAPAFVLITALMTPVSNTQGEAAKAPSGSPVAWHDLFADLYKIATGWLGWTPAQAWDATLTEITGAFDGLLAKLKAIHGAADDDSSGTSTMTAEQRQENADAGLDPDFDRSALTKLKRNIVAAKEASL
;
A
#
# COMPACT_ATOMS: atom_id res chain seq x y z
N MET A 1 2.90 -26.69 -8.94
CA MET A 1 2.05 -26.20 -7.85
C MET A 1 2.24 -24.70 -7.82
N LEU A 2 1.37 -23.95 -8.51
CA LEU A 2 1.43 -22.48 -8.50
C LEU A 2 0.98 -22.03 -7.12
N LEU A 3 1.88 -21.44 -6.33
CA LEU A 3 1.46 -20.65 -5.19
C LEU A 3 0.69 -19.46 -5.76
N ASN A 4 -0.64 -19.53 -5.75
CA ASN A 4 -1.44 -18.32 -5.92
C ASN A 4 -1.13 -17.43 -4.72
N ASN A 5 -0.48 -16.29 -4.96
CA ASN A 5 -0.37 -15.27 -3.91
C ASN A 5 -1.78 -14.80 -3.56
N ALA A 6 -2.00 -14.40 -2.31
CA ALA A 6 -3.33 -14.09 -1.77
C ALA A 6 -4.10 -13.00 -2.56
N TYR A 7 -3.39 -12.20 -3.37
CA TYR A 7 -3.93 -11.06 -4.12
C TYR A 7 -4.05 -11.30 -5.63
N ASP A 8 -3.64 -12.46 -6.12
CA ASP A 8 -3.68 -12.75 -7.55
C ASP A 8 -5.08 -13.14 -8.01
N VAL A 9 -5.44 -12.71 -9.22
CA VAL A 9 -6.70 -13.04 -9.89
C VAL A 9 -6.43 -14.10 -10.96
N SER A 10 -7.01 -15.29 -10.83
CA SER A 10 -6.82 -16.36 -11.81
C SER A 10 -7.87 -16.33 -12.91
N LEU A 11 -7.45 -16.59 -14.15
CA LEU A 11 -8.33 -16.92 -15.26
C LEU A 11 -7.98 -18.32 -15.78
N ALA A 12 -8.99 -19.07 -16.20
CA ALA A 12 -8.81 -20.39 -16.80
C ALA A 12 -9.80 -20.64 -17.93
N TYR A 13 -9.31 -21.19 -19.04
CA TYR A 13 -10.12 -21.58 -20.19
C TYR A 13 -9.41 -22.63 -21.04
N GLY A 14 -10.13 -23.69 -21.43
CA GLY A 14 -9.62 -24.69 -22.38
C GLY A 14 -8.32 -25.37 -21.94
N GLY A 15 -8.12 -25.59 -20.63
CA GLY A 15 -6.89 -26.16 -20.07
C GLY A 15 -5.72 -25.18 -19.91
N ASN A 16 -5.85 -23.94 -20.39
CA ASN A 16 -4.90 -22.87 -20.13
C ASN A 16 -5.33 -22.07 -18.90
N ALA A 17 -4.38 -21.67 -18.07
CA ALA A 17 -4.61 -20.78 -16.95
C ALA A 17 -3.57 -19.66 -16.95
N VAL A 18 -3.94 -18.50 -16.40
CA VAL A 18 -3.04 -17.38 -16.18
C VAL A 18 -3.37 -16.72 -14.85
N SER A 19 -2.34 -16.38 -14.09
CA SER A 19 -2.46 -15.60 -12.85
C SER A 19 -2.19 -14.13 -13.15
N LEU A 20 -3.09 -13.24 -12.72
CA LEU A 20 -2.97 -11.79 -12.88
C LEU A 20 -2.71 -11.14 -11.52
N ARG A 21 -1.62 -10.41 -11.41
CA ARG A 21 -1.26 -9.65 -10.22
C ARG A 21 -1.61 -8.18 -10.36
N PRO A 22 -2.34 -7.58 -9.39
CA PRO A 22 -2.61 -6.14 -9.35
C PRO A 22 -1.39 -5.36 -8.86
N SER A 23 -0.27 -5.46 -9.58
CA SER A 23 1.00 -4.83 -9.23
C SER A 23 1.01 -3.33 -9.54
N LEU A 24 1.91 -2.58 -8.90
CA LEU A 24 2.11 -1.15 -9.15
C LEU A 24 2.46 -0.88 -10.63
N ARG A 25 3.22 -1.79 -11.25
CA ARG A 25 3.54 -1.73 -12.68
C ARG A 25 2.28 -1.90 -13.55
N ALA A 26 1.43 -2.86 -13.21
CA ALA A 26 0.17 -3.06 -13.93
C ALA A 26 -0.75 -1.84 -13.78
N ALA A 27 -0.85 -1.29 -12.57
CA ALA A 27 -1.61 -0.08 -12.26
C ALA A 27 -1.22 1.09 -13.17
N THR A 28 0.09 1.39 -13.22
CA THR A 28 0.64 2.52 -13.99
C THR A 28 0.43 2.36 -15.50
N ASN A 29 0.54 1.14 -16.02
CA ASN A 29 0.34 0.88 -17.45
C ASN A 29 -1.14 0.95 -17.85
N LEU A 30 -2.03 0.41 -17.02
CA LEU A 30 -3.47 0.36 -17.31
C LEU A 30 -4.15 1.72 -17.12
N GLU A 31 -3.70 2.50 -16.13
CA GLU A 31 -4.14 3.89 -15.92
C GLU A 31 -3.90 4.73 -17.19
N ARG A 32 -2.70 4.62 -17.77
CA ARG A 32 -2.31 5.37 -18.97
C ARG A 32 -3.11 4.99 -20.23
N LEU A 33 -3.66 3.76 -20.28
CA LEU A 33 -4.31 3.25 -21.48
C LEU A 33 -5.58 4.04 -21.85
N HIS A 34 -6.33 4.51 -20.85
CA HIS A 34 -7.60 5.23 -21.03
C HIS A 34 -7.68 6.49 -20.16
N ASN A 35 -6.53 7.11 -19.85
CA ASN A 35 -6.42 8.34 -19.04
C ASN A 35 -7.14 8.24 -17.68
N GLY A 36 -6.94 7.11 -16.99
CA GLY A 36 -7.50 6.83 -15.68
C GLY A 36 -8.43 5.61 -15.64
N PHE A 37 -8.76 5.21 -14.41
CA PHE A 37 -9.56 3.99 -14.17
C PHE A 37 -11.04 4.13 -14.56
N SER A 38 -11.60 5.34 -14.59
CA SER A 38 -12.99 5.54 -15.04
C SER A 38 -13.15 5.16 -16.51
N GLY A 39 -12.25 5.63 -17.38
CA GLY A 39 -12.22 5.25 -18.79
C GLY A 39 -11.96 3.75 -18.97
N LEU A 40 -11.03 3.18 -18.19
CA LEU A 40 -10.76 1.75 -18.20
C LEU A 40 -11.99 0.91 -17.84
N LEU A 41 -12.71 1.25 -16.76
CA LEU A 41 -13.92 0.56 -16.31
C LEU A 41 -15.03 0.61 -17.36
N GLN A 42 -15.23 1.78 -18.00
CA GLN A 42 -16.21 1.92 -19.09
C GLN A 42 -15.89 0.99 -20.26
N ARG A 43 -14.61 0.86 -20.62
CA ARG A 43 -14.16 -0.03 -21.70
C ARG A 43 -14.35 -1.50 -21.37
N VAL A 44 -14.09 -1.90 -20.13
CA VAL A 44 -14.38 -3.26 -19.65
C VAL A 44 -15.89 -3.53 -19.64
N GLN A 45 -16.70 -2.57 -19.20
CA GLN A 45 -18.16 -2.70 -19.22
C GLN A 45 -18.73 -2.83 -20.64
N ALA A 46 -18.15 -2.09 -21.59
CA ALA A 46 -18.46 -2.19 -23.02
C ALA A 46 -17.88 -3.46 -23.69
N PHE A 47 -17.17 -4.31 -22.95
CA PHE A 47 -16.51 -5.52 -23.42
C PHE A 47 -15.55 -5.26 -24.60
N ASP A 48 -14.72 -4.21 -24.47
CA ASP A 48 -13.65 -3.92 -25.43
C ASP A 48 -12.53 -4.97 -25.35
N LEU A 49 -12.47 -5.87 -26.33
CA LEU A 49 -11.51 -6.99 -26.37
C LEU A 49 -10.05 -6.54 -26.33
N SER A 50 -9.73 -5.37 -26.92
CA SER A 50 -8.38 -4.82 -26.90
C SER A 50 -7.97 -4.46 -25.47
N THR A 51 -8.88 -3.88 -24.70
CA THR A 51 -8.70 -3.54 -23.30
C THR A 51 -8.60 -4.79 -22.43
N ILE A 52 -9.48 -5.79 -22.63
CA ILE A 52 -9.38 -7.08 -21.92
C ILE A 52 -8.03 -7.75 -22.15
N ARG A 53 -7.57 -7.77 -23.41
CA ARG A 53 -6.26 -8.30 -23.78
C ARG A 53 -5.13 -7.52 -23.11
N ALA A 54 -5.21 -6.19 -23.09
CA ALA A 54 -4.21 -5.34 -22.44
C ALA A 54 -4.13 -5.62 -20.93
N ILE A 55 -5.28 -5.76 -20.26
CA ILE A 55 -5.37 -6.12 -18.84
C ILE A 55 -4.62 -7.43 -18.57
N ILE A 56 -4.93 -8.49 -19.33
CA ILE A 56 -4.29 -9.80 -19.17
C ILE A 56 -2.77 -9.69 -19.37
N LEU A 57 -2.31 -9.00 -20.41
CA LEU A 57 -0.88 -8.90 -20.71
C LEU A 57 -0.10 -8.01 -19.73
N CYS A 58 -0.73 -6.97 -19.19
CA CYS A 58 -0.08 -6.06 -18.23
C CYS A 58 -0.02 -6.64 -16.82
N ALA A 59 -1.02 -7.43 -16.42
CA ALA A 59 -1.12 -7.96 -15.07
C ALA A 59 -0.62 -9.40 -14.94
N ALA A 60 -0.40 -10.13 -16.03
CA ALA A 60 0.07 -11.50 -15.95
C ALA A 60 1.41 -11.63 -15.22
N THR A 61 1.48 -12.60 -14.30
CA THR A 61 2.72 -13.00 -13.63
C THR A 61 3.68 -13.70 -14.59
N ASP A 62 3.14 -14.44 -15.56
CA ASP A 62 3.88 -15.09 -16.63
C ASP A 62 3.33 -14.70 -18.01
N LYS A 63 4.21 -14.16 -18.87
CA LYS A 63 3.85 -13.69 -20.21
C LYS A 63 3.54 -14.82 -21.19
N GLN A 64 4.13 -16.00 -21.02
CA GLN A 64 3.87 -17.16 -21.88
C GLN A 64 2.52 -17.78 -21.52
N GLU A 65 2.18 -17.90 -20.24
CA GLU A 65 0.85 -18.33 -19.80
C GLU A 65 -0.24 -17.39 -20.32
N ALA A 66 -0.03 -16.08 -20.24
CA ALA A 66 -0.95 -15.09 -20.80
C ALA A 66 -1.17 -15.26 -22.30
N LYS A 67 -0.10 -15.50 -23.07
CA LYS A 67 -0.19 -15.74 -24.51
C LYS A 67 -0.90 -17.04 -24.84
N ALA A 68 -0.60 -18.12 -24.11
CA ALA A 68 -1.23 -19.41 -24.28
C ALA A 68 -2.73 -19.34 -23.96
N PHE A 69 -3.11 -18.66 -22.88
CA PHE A 69 -4.49 -18.40 -22.52
C PHE A 69 -5.24 -17.63 -23.62
N LEU A 70 -4.66 -16.54 -24.14
CA LEU A 70 -5.25 -15.75 -25.21
C LEU A 70 -5.38 -16.55 -26.53
N ALA A 71 -4.36 -17.34 -26.89
CA ALA A 71 -4.40 -18.21 -28.06
C ALA A 71 -5.47 -19.30 -27.92
N GLY A 72 -5.62 -19.88 -26.73
CA GLY A 72 -6.69 -20.84 -26.43
C GLY A 72 -8.10 -20.27 -26.60
N MET A 73 -8.27 -18.95 -26.52
CA MET A 73 -9.54 -18.26 -26.71
C MET A 73 -9.82 -17.81 -28.16
N GLU A 74 -8.88 -17.98 -29.09
CA GLU A 74 -8.98 -17.41 -30.45
C GLU A 74 -10.27 -17.83 -31.20
N ASN A 75 -10.72 -19.07 -31.00
CA ASN A 75 -11.94 -19.61 -31.62
C ASN A 75 -13.11 -19.76 -30.64
N ALA A 76 -13.00 -19.18 -29.44
CA ALA A 76 -14.07 -19.26 -28.45
C ALA A 76 -15.24 -18.33 -28.82
N PRO A 77 -16.49 -18.70 -28.51
CA PRO A 77 -17.61 -17.79 -28.64
C PRO A 77 -17.39 -16.51 -27.81
N LEU A 78 -17.74 -15.34 -28.35
CA LEU A 78 -17.59 -14.06 -27.63
C LEU A 78 -18.30 -14.05 -26.27
N ALA A 79 -19.44 -14.73 -26.17
CA ALA A 79 -20.17 -14.89 -24.91
C ALA A 79 -19.31 -15.60 -23.84
N THR A 80 -18.60 -16.66 -24.23
CA THR A 80 -17.69 -17.40 -23.35
C THR A 80 -16.48 -16.56 -22.95
N ILE A 81 -15.88 -15.83 -23.89
CA ILE A 81 -14.77 -14.91 -23.58
C ILE A 81 -15.24 -13.87 -22.55
N ARG A 82 -16.46 -13.32 -22.73
CA ARG A 82 -17.03 -12.35 -21.81
C ARG A 82 -17.22 -12.92 -20.41
N GLU A 83 -17.82 -14.10 -20.30
CA GLU A 83 -18.04 -14.79 -19.03
C GLU A 83 -16.74 -15.04 -18.27
N VAL A 84 -15.70 -15.50 -18.98
CA VAL A 84 -14.42 -15.85 -18.36
C VAL A 84 -13.59 -14.62 -17.97
N THR A 85 -13.69 -13.52 -18.71
CA THR A 85 -12.73 -12.40 -18.55
C THR A 85 -13.29 -11.17 -17.83
N THR A 86 -14.59 -10.92 -17.90
CA THR A 86 -15.16 -9.65 -17.44
C THR A 86 -15.11 -9.50 -15.92
N ALA A 87 -15.60 -10.51 -15.18
CA ALA A 87 -15.59 -10.45 -13.72
C ALA A 87 -14.16 -10.41 -13.14
N PRO A 88 -13.22 -11.27 -13.59
CA PRO A 88 -11.81 -11.16 -13.20
C PRO A 88 -11.18 -9.79 -13.50
N ALA A 89 -11.50 -9.18 -14.66
CA ALA A 89 -11.00 -7.85 -15.00
C ALA A 89 -11.50 -6.79 -14.01
N PHE A 90 -12.78 -6.82 -13.60
CA PHE A 90 -13.29 -5.92 -12.57
C PHE A 90 -12.66 -6.14 -11.20
N VAL A 91 -12.46 -7.40 -10.79
CA VAL A 91 -11.80 -7.73 -9.53
C VAL A 91 -10.37 -7.17 -9.51
N LEU A 92 -9.62 -7.37 -10.60
CA LEU A 92 -8.27 -6.85 -10.74
C LEU A 92 -8.25 -5.30 -10.67
N ILE A 93 -9.11 -4.63 -11.44
CA ILE A 93 -9.17 -3.16 -11.44
C ILE A 93 -9.52 -2.62 -10.04
N THR A 94 -10.46 -3.27 -9.35
CA THR A 94 -10.82 -2.89 -7.98
C THR A 94 -9.63 -3.02 -7.03
N ALA A 95 -8.85 -4.10 -7.13
CA ALA A 95 -7.64 -4.30 -6.32
C ALA A 95 -6.52 -3.30 -6.64
N LEU A 96 -6.49 -2.70 -7.83
CA LEU A 96 -5.56 -1.64 -8.20
C LEU A 96 -5.94 -0.27 -7.62
N MET A 97 -7.22 -0.07 -7.32
CA MET A 97 -7.77 1.21 -6.85
C MET A 97 -7.90 1.29 -5.33
N THR A 98 -8.12 0.16 -4.67
CA THR A 98 -8.45 0.11 -3.25
C THR A 98 -7.60 -0.96 -2.56
N PRO A 99 -6.86 -0.61 -1.47
CA PRO A 99 -6.21 -1.63 -0.67
C PRO A 99 -7.26 -2.54 -0.03
N VAL A 100 -6.98 -3.84 0.01
CA VAL A 100 -7.89 -4.79 0.69
C VAL A 100 -7.72 -4.59 2.19
N SER A 101 -8.69 -3.92 2.84
CA SER A 101 -8.71 -3.80 4.30
C SER A 101 -9.16 -5.12 4.93
N ASN A 102 -8.27 -5.80 5.66
CA ASN A 102 -8.62 -6.98 6.47
C ASN A 102 -9.31 -6.63 7.80
N THR A 103 -9.59 -5.35 8.07
CA THR A 103 -10.31 -4.90 9.26
C THR A 103 -11.82 -4.91 9.00
N GLN A 104 -12.48 -6.02 9.36
CA GLN A 104 -13.93 -6.02 9.55
C GLN A 104 -14.29 -5.00 10.62
N GLY A 105 -15.09 -3.99 10.24
CA GLY A 105 -15.82 -3.17 11.20
C GLY A 105 -15.19 -1.84 11.57
N GLU A 106 -14.93 -0.97 10.59
CA GLU A 106 -15.12 0.46 10.80
C GLU A 106 -15.36 1.09 9.44
N ALA A 107 -16.50 1.78 9.29
CA ALA A 107 -16.77 2.57 8.10
C ALA A 107 -15.69 3.66 8.03
N ALA A 108 -14.70 3.47 7.17
CA ALA A 108 -13.62 4.41 6.97
C ALA A 108 -14.23 5.80 6.72
N LYS A 109 -13.97 6.72 7.64
CA LYS A 109 -14.35 8.13 7.55
C LYS A 109 -13.88 8.63 6.19
N ALA A 110 -14.78 9.23 5.39
CA ALA A 110 -14.43 9.70 4.05
C ALA A 110 -13.18 10.60 4.13
N PRO A 111 -12.10 10.29 3.40
CA PRO A 111 -10.87 11.07 3.49
C PRO A 111 -11.15 12.51 3.06
N SER A 112 -10.89 13.47 3.95
CA SER A 112 -11.06 14.91 3.69
C SER A 112 -9.87 15.48 2.91
N GLY A 113 -9.42 14.76 1.88
CA GLY A 113 -8.29 15.13 1.03
C GLY A 113 -8.74 15.72 -0.29
N SER A 114 -7.91 16.59 -0.87
CA SER A 114 -8.09 16.98 -2.27
C SER A 114 -7.87 15.76 -3.18
N PRO A 115 -8.63 15.61 -4.27
CA PRO A 115 -8.42 14.51 -5.23
C PRO A 115 -6.98 14.50 -5.73
N VAL A 116 -6.28 13.37 -5.57
CA VAL A 116 -4.92 13.15 -6.08
C VAL A 116 -5.03 12.43 -7.43
N ALA A 117 -4.20 12.82 -8.40
CA ALA A 117 -4.15 12.11 -9.68
C ALA A 117 -3.54 10.72 -9.48
N TRP A 118 -4.04 9.71 -10.21
CA TRP A 118 -3.57 8.32 -10.06
C TRP A 118 -2.06 8.16 -10.27
N HIS A 119 -1.50 8.89 -11.24
CA HIS A 119 -0.06 8.88 -11.50
C HIS A 119 0.75 9.33 -10.28
N ASP A 120 0.32 10.40 -9.61
CA ASP A 120 1.00 10.93 -8.43
C ASP A 120 0.92 9.94 -7.26
N LEU A 121 -0.25 9.33 -7.06
CA LEU A 121 -0.43 8.27 -6.05
C LEU A 121 0.54 7.10 -6.28
N PHE A 122 0.63 6.58 -7.51
CA PHE A 122 1.53 5.46 -7.81
C PHE A 122 3.01 5.84 -7.69
N ALA A 123 3.36 7.07 -8.03
CA ALA A 123 4.71 7.58 -7.82
C ALA A 123 5.07 7.67 -6.33
N ASP A 124 4.13 8.09 -5.48
CA ASP A 124 4.34 8.17 -4.04
C ASP A 124 4.44 6.79 -3.38
N LEU A 125 3.62 5.82 -3.81
CA LEU A 125 3.75 4.43 -3.38
C LEU A 125 5.11 3.83 -3.75
N TYR A 126 5.62 4.13 -4.95
CA TYR A 126 6.95 3.71 -5.35
C TYR A 126 8.05 4.32 -4.46
N LYS A 127 7.94 5.62 -4.11
CA LYS A 127 8.86 6.28 -3.17
C LYS A 127 8.78 5.69 -1.78
N ILE A 128 7.60 5.37 -1.28
CA ILE A 128 7.41 4.70 0.02
C ILE A 128 8.11 3.34 0.01
N ALA A 129 7.85 2.52 -1.01
CA ALA A 129 8.44 1.20 -1.13
C ALA A 129 9.97 1.23 -1.20
N THR A 130 10.53 2.09 -2.04
CA THR A 130 11.99 2.13 -2.27
C THR A 130 12.74 2.95 -1.22
N GLY A 131 12.11 3.95 -0.62
CA GLY A 131 12.72 4.83 0.37
C GLY A 131 12.52 4.37 1.81
N TRP A 132 11.27 4.14 2.23
CA TRP A 132 10.95 3.78 3.61
C TRP A 132 11.05 2.29 3.87
N LEU A 133 10.52 1.46 2.97
CA LEU A 133 10.51 0.01 3.14
C LEU A 133 11.83 -0.66 2.70
N GLY A 134 12.69 0.08 2.01
CA GLY A 134 13.99 -0.41 1.53
C GLY A 134 13.88 -1.49 0.45
N TRP A 135 12.76 -1.57 -0.26
CA TRP A 135 12.57 -2.53 -1.34
C TRP A 135 13.38 -2.13 -2.56
N THR A 136 13.84 -3.14 -3.32
CA THR A 136 14.45 -2.88 -4.63
C THR A 136 13.40 -2.32 -5.60
N PRO A 137 13.81 -1.59 -6.65
CA PRO A 137 12.90 -1.15 -7.70
C PRO A 137 12.04 -2.27 -8.29
N ALA A 138 12.62 -3.46 -8.49
CA ALA A 138 11.90 -4.62 -9.02
C ALA A 138 10.78 -5.05 -8.08
N GLN A 139 11.09 -5.19 -6.78
CA GLN A 139 10.11 -5.55 -5.74
C GLN A 139 9.00 -4.50 -5.62
N ALA A 140 9.35 -3.21 -5.62
CA ALA A 140 8.37 -2.12 -5.55
C ALA A 140 7.40 -2.14 -6.73
N TRP A 141 7.89 -2.41 -7.94
CA TRP A 141 7.04 -2.49 -9.13
C TRP A 141 6.18 -3.75 -9.18
N ASP A 142 6.63 -4.86 -8.59
CA ASP A 142 5.91 -6.14 -8.54
C ASP A 142 4.90 -6.20 -7.38
N ALA A 143 5.06 -5.35 -6.37
CA ALA A 143 4.18 -5.28 -5.22
C ALA A 143 2.81 -4.69 -5.57
N THR A 144 1.80 -5.16 -4.84
CA THR A 144 0.42 -4.68 -4.87
C THR A 144 0.24 -3.47 -3.95
N LEU A 145 -0.86 -2.74 -4.15
CA LEU A 145 -1.23 -1.63 -3.27
C LEU A 145 -1.34 -2.07 -1.81
N THR A 146 -2.04 -3.19 -1.56
CA THR A 146 -2.23 -3.79 -0.23
C THR A 146 -0.92 -4.18 0.45
N GLU A 147 0.03 -4.76 -0.31
CA GLU A 147 1.34 -5.13 0.23
C GLU A 147 2.15 -3.90 0.65
N ILE A 148 2.14 -2.84 -0.16
CA ILE A 148 2.86 -1.59 0.15
C ILE A 148 2.26 -0.91 1.38
N THR A 149 0.93 -0.73 1.41
CA THR A 149 0.27 -0.04 2.54
C THR A 149 0.41 -0.83 3.83
N GLY A 150 0.20 -2.14 3.80
CA GLY A 150 0.34 -2.99 4.99
C GLY A 150 1.77 -3.02 5.55
N ALA A 151 2.79 -3.04 4.66
CA ALA A 151 4.18 -2.96 5.09
C ALA A 151 4.53 -1.59 5.69
N PHE A 152 3.98 -0.51 5.12
CA PHE A 152 4.17 0.85 5.64
C PHE A 152 3.49 1.04 7.00
N ASP A 153 2.27 0.54 7.17
CA ASP A 153 1.56 0.56 8.46
C ASP A 153 2.33 -0.20 9.54
N GLY A 154 2.88 -1.37 9.20
CA GLY A 154 3.76 -2.14 10.09
C GLY A 154 5.03 -1.38 10.48
N LEU A 155 5.65 -0.66 9.54
CA LEU A 155 6.80 0.21 9.82
C LEU A 155 6.43 1.35 10.76
N LEU A 156 5.30 2.03 10.53
CA LEU A 156 4.79 3.08 11.41
C LEU A 156 4.52 2.56 12.82
N ALA A 157 3.88 1.39 12.94
CA ALA A 157 3.63 0.76 14.24
C ALA A 157 4.93 0.45 14.99
N LYS A 158 5.95 -0.06 14.28
CA LYS A 158 7.28 -0.30 14.85
C LYS A 158 7.96 1.01 15.30
N LEU A 159 7.91 2.06 14.48
CA LEU A 159 8.51 3.35 14.83
C LEU A 159 7.83 3.98 16.05
N LYS A 160 6.50 3.90 16.14
CA LYS A 160 5.73 4.32 17.33
C LYS A 160 6.13 3.52 18.57
N ALA A 161 6.28 2.21 18.45
CA ALA A 161 6.68 1.36 19.57
C ALA A 161 8.11 1.66 20.07
N ILE A 162 9.05 2.01 19.18
CA ILE A 162 10.44 2.31 19.54
C ILE A 162 10.60 3.70 20.15
N HIS A 163 9.93 4.72 19.56
CA HIS A 163 10.15 6.12 19.94
C HIS A 163 9.16 6.61 21.02
N GLY A 164 8.23 5.75 21.42
CA GLY A 164 7.08 6.13 22.22
C GLY A 164 6.04 6.86 21.36
N ALA A 165 4.79 6.43 21.43
CA ALA A 165 3.71 7.30 21.01
C ALA A 165 3.63 8.43 22.05
N ALA A 166 3.66 9.68 21.60
CA ALA A 166 2.84 10.66 22.31
C ALA A 166 1.42 10.12 22.13
N ASP A 167 0.82 9.56 23.19
CA ASP A 167 -0.60 9.28 23.16
C ASP A 167 -1.28 10.57 22.69
N ASP A 168 -2.19 10.46 21.72
CA ASP A 168 -2.97 11.60 21.20
C ASP A 168 -3.90 12.19 22.30
N ASP A 169 -3.87 11.60 23.50
CA ASP A 169 -4.46 12.11 24.75
C ASP A 169 -3.46 12.91 25.63
N SER A 170 -2.22 13.09 25.20
CA SER A 170 -1.26 13.98 25.85
C SER A 170 -1.42 15.44 25.39
N SER A 171 -2.63 15.97 25.62
CA SER A 171 -2.77 17.39 26.02
C SER A 171 -2.12 17.68 27.38
N GLY A 172 -1.48 16.68 27.99
CA GLY A 172 -0.41 16.85 28.97
C GLY A 172 0.77 17.59 28.37
N THR A 173 0.60 18.89 28.19
CA THR A 173 1.68 19.84 28.45
C THR A 173 2.34 19.31 29.72
N SER A 174 3.61 18.89 29.64
CA SER A 174 4.44 18.71 30.84
C SER A 174 4.57 20.09 31.48
N THR A 175 3.51 20.55 32.13
CA THR A 175 3.51 21.80 32.87
C THR A 175 4.41 21.53 34.04
N MET A 176 5.65 21.99 33.94
CA MET A 176 6.52 22.13 35.10
C MET A 176 5.69 22.83 36.19
N THR A 177 5.62 22.19 37.36
CA THR A 177 4.99 22.79 38.53
C THR A 177 5.68 24.11 38.85
N ALA A 178 4.92 25.08 39.35
CA ALA A 178 5.45 26.40 39.69
C ALA A 178 6.59 26.30 40.72
N GLU A 179 6.53 25.32 41.63
CA GLU A 179 7.63 25.05 42.57
C GLU A 179 8.92 24.67 41.86
N GLN A 180 8.87 23.81 40.84
CA GLN A 180 10.08 23.34 40.15
C GLN A 180 10.72 24.43 39.27
N ARG A 181 9.91 25.34 38.72
CA ARG A 181 10.41 26.55 38.04
C ARG A 181 11.15 27.47 39.01
N GLN A 182 10.60 27.65 40.21
CA GLN A 182 11.22 28.47 41.25
C GLN A 182 12.53 27.86 41.75
N GLU A 183 12.57 26.55 42.00
CA GLU A 183 13.80 25.86 42.39
C GLU A 183 14.91 25.96 41.33
N ASN A 184 14.55 25.92 40.04
CA ASN A 184 15.50 26.13 38.95
C ASN A 184 16.05 27.58 38.95
N ALA A 185 15.17 28.57 39.13
CA ALA A 185 15.58 29.98 39.21
C ALA A 185 16.49 30.24 40.43
N ASP A 186 16.15 29.68 41.60
CA ASP A 186 16.93 29.80 42.83
C ASP A 186 18.31 29.12 42.73
N ALA A 187 18.40 28.04 41.93
CA ALA A 187 19.65 27.36 41.62
C ALA A 187 20.48 28.06 40.52
N GLY A 188 20.02 29.20 39.98
CA GLY A 188 20.70 29.94 38.90
C GLY A 188 20.66 29.22 37.56
N LEU A 189 19.67 28.35 37.34
CA LEU A 189 19.49 27.56 36.12
C LEU A 189 18.31 28.10 35.32
N ASP A 190 18.21 27.64 34.07
CA ASP A 190 17.08 27.98 33.20
C ASP A 190 15.76 27.54 33.88
N PRO A 191 14.85 28.49 34.21
CA PRO A 191 13.62 28.20 34.91
C PRO A 191 12.73 27.17 34.20
N ASP A 192 12.76 27.16 32.88
CA ASP A 192 11.91 26.31 32.05
C ASP A 192 12.59 24.98 31.66
N PHE A 193 13.75 24.68 32.24
CA PHE A 193 14.50 23.46 31.95
C PHE A 193 13.96 22.22 32.70
N ASP A 194 13.38 21.28 31.96
CA ASP A 194 12.85 20.02 32.50
C ASP A 194 13.95 18.98 32.78
N ARG A 195 14.48 19.01 34.01
CA ARG A 195 15.48 18.04 34.51
C ARG A 195 14.95 16.62 34.61
N SER A 196 13.65 16.47 34.82
CA SER A 196 13.02 15.15 34.94
C SER A 196 13.04 14.44 33.59
N ALA A 197 12.75 15.18 32.52
CA ALA A 197 12.86 14.71 31.14
C ALA A 197 14.32 14.37 30.77
N LEU A 198 15.29 15.23 31.13
CA LEU A 198 16.72 14.93 30.90
C LEU A 198 17.15 13.63 31.61
N THR A 199 16.70 13.41 32.84
CA THR A 199 17.05 12.20 33.60
C THR A 199 16.43 10.95 32.98
N LYS A 200 15.18 11.03 32.50
CA LYS A 200 14.54 9.95 31.74
C LYS A 200 15.31 9.65 30.44
N LEU A 201 15.69 10.69 29.69
CA LEU A 201 16.48 10.55 28.47
C LEU A 201 17.82 9.85 28.73
N LYS A 202 18.55 10.28 29.77
CA LYS A 202 19.82 9.65 30.17
C LYS A 202 19.65 8.15 30.50
N ARG A 203 18.60 7.78 31.22
CA ARG A 203 18.30 6.36 31.52
C ARG A 203 18.00 5.57 30.24
N ASN A 204 17.23 6.14 29.33
CA ASN A 204 16.89 5.48 28.06
C ASN A 204 18.13 5.28 27.17
N ILE A 205 19.05 6.25 27.14
CA ILE A 205 20.32 6.14 26.39
C ILE A 205 21.21 5.04 26.98
N VAL A 206 21.29 4.93 28.31
CA VAL A 206 22.07 3.87 28.97
C VAL A 206 21.46 2.49 28.68
N ALA A 207 20.13 2.35 28.83
CA ALA A 207 19.42 1.11 28.54
C ALA A 207 19.55 0.68 27.06
N ALA A 208 19.49 1.62 26.12
CA ALA A 208 19.69 1.35 24.70
C ALA A 208 21.11 0.91 24.37
N LYS A 209 22.12 1.39 25.12
CA LYS A 209 23.52 1.02 24.95
C LYS A 209 23.81 -0.38 25.50
N GLU A 210 23.15 -0.77 26.60
CA GLU A 210 23.28 -2.10 27.20
C GLU A 210 22.56 -3.19 26.38
N ALA A 211 21.48 -2.85 25.67
CA ALA A 211 20.75 -3.77 24.79
C ALA A 211 21.42 -4.02 23.41
N SER A 212 22.53 -3.34 23.11
CA SER A 212 23.32 -3.48 21.86
C SER A 212 24.65 -4.24 22.04
N LEU A 213 24.84 -4.91 23.19
CA LEU A 213 25.96 -5.80 23.51
C LEU A 213 25.45 -7.25 23.58
#